data_AF-A0A3B5B8H2-F1
#
_entry.id   AF-A0A3B5B8H2-F1
#
_cell.length_a   1.000
_cell.length_b   1.000
_cell.length_c   1.000
_cell.angle_alpha   90.00
_cell.angle_beta   90.00
_cell.angle_gamma   90.00
#
_symmetry.space_group_name_H-M   'P 1'
#
loop_
_entity.id
_entity.type
_entity.pdbx_description
1 polymer ?
#
loop_
_entity_poly.entity_id
_entity_poly.type
_entity_poly.pdbx_seq_one_letter_code
_entity_poly.pdbx_strand_id
1 'polypeptide(L)'
;MFSFSKSNKPIIINAIAHCCLAGKVNEVQKNVILEELEKCESNHLIILFRDGGCQFRAIYSYSPDTEEIIKFTGTGPRTISRKMIDKLYKYSSDRKQFTVIPAKTVSVSVDALTIHNHLWQVKRPGSARRK
;
A
#
# COMPACT_ATOMS: atom_id res chain seq x y z
N MET A 1 -6.50 -3.72 -27.44
CA MET A 1 -7.34 -2.60 -26.96
C MET A 1 -6.93 -2.37 -25.51
N PHE A 2 -6.00 -1.43 -25.26
CA PHE A 2 -5.55 -1.12 -23.90
C PHE A 2 -6.68 -0.37 -23.19
N SER A 3 -7.25 -0.95 -22.14
CA SER A 3 -8.19 -0.24 -21.30
C SER A 3 -7.40 0.82 -20.53
N PHE A 4 -7.54 2.10 -20.89
CA PHE A 4 -7.07 3.20 -20.06
C PHE A 4 -7.94 3.26 -18.80
N SER A 5 -7.64 2.38 -17.84
CA SER A 5 -8.25 2.43 -16.53
C SER A 5 -7.91 3.77 -15.87
N LYS A 6 -8.93 4.44 -15.33
CA LYS A 6 -8.80 5.75 -14.68
C LYS A 6 -7.81 5.63 -13.52
N SER A 7 -6.81 6.51 -13.49
CA SER A 7 -5.84 6.57 -12.39
C SER A 7 -6.50 6.77 -11.02
N ASN A 8 -6.01 6.09 -9.98
CA ASN A 8 -6.43 6.30 -8.59
C ASN A 8 -5.48 7.23 -7.80
N LYS A 9 -4.46 7.80 -8.45
CA LYS A 9 -3.45 8.67 -7.80
C LYS A 9 -4.05 9.82 -6.97
N PRO A 10 -5.09 10.56 -7.43
CA PRO A 10 -5.73 11.59 -6.60
C PRO A 10 -6.40 11.04 -5.33
N ILE A 11 -6.92 9.81 -5.38
CA ILE A 11 -7.53 9.13 -4.23
C ILE A 11 -6.45 8.81 -3.20
N ILE A 12 -5.30 8.28 -3.65
CA ILE A 12 -4.17 7.96 -2.78
C ILE A 12 -3.58 9.22 -2.14
N ILE A 13 -3.41 10.31 -2.89
CA ILE A 13 -2.96 11.61 -2.36
C ILE A 13 -3.89 12.08 -1.23
N ASN A 14 -5.21 12.06 -1.47
CA ASN A 14 -6.19 12.46 -0.47
C ASN A 14 -6.14 11.57 0.78
N ALA A 15 -6.00 10.26 0.61
CA ALA A 15 -5.92 9.33 1.72
C ALA A 15 -4.64 9.53 2.55
N ILE A 16 -3.51 9.83 1.91
CA ILE A 16 -2.25 10.16 2.61
C ILE A 16 -2.40 11.46 3.40
N ALA A 17 -2.91 12.52 2.76
CA ALA A 17 -2.96 13.85 3.36
C ALA A 17 -3.96 13.97 4.52
N HIS A 18 -5.07 13.24 4.45
CA HIS A 18 -6.22 13.46 5.35
C HIS A 18 -6.60 12.26 6.22
N CYS A 19 -6.00 11.09 6.01
CA CYS A 19 -6.29 9.89 6.79
C CYS A 19 -5.00 9.26 7.34
N CYS A 20 -4.09 8.82 6.47
CA CYS A 20 -2.96 7.99 6.85
C CYS A 20 -1.87 8.76 7.62
N LEU A 21 -1.53 9.97 7.15
CA LEU A 21 -0.44 10.79 7.69
C LEU A 21 -0.95 12.18 8.11
N ALA A 22 -2.20 12.24 8.58
CA ALA A 22 -2.77 13.47 9.12
C ALA A 22 -2.09 13.88 10.45
N GLY A 23 -2.19 15.17 10.76
CA GLY A 23 -1.68 15.75 12.01
C GLY A 23 -0.20 16.14 11.98
N LYS A 24 0.19 16.97 12.95
CA LYS A 24 1.53 17.60 13.03
C LYS A 24 2.67 16.58 13.19
N VAL A 25 2.43 15.49 13.91
CA VAL A 25 3.43 14.43 14.17
C VAL A 25 3.93 13.81 12.85
N ASN A 26 3.06 13.70 11.85
CA ASN A 26 3.38 13.05 10.58
C ASN A 26 3.70 14.04 9.46
N GLU A 27 3.73 15.34 9.73
CA GLU A 27 3.77 16.37 8.69
C GLU A 27 5.00 16.27 7.78
N VAL A 28 6.18 16.04 8.37
CA VAL A 28 7.43 15.86 7.60
C VAL A 28 7.33 14.64 6.69
N GLN A 29 6.88 13.49 7.22
CA GLN A 29 6.74 12.27 6.43
C GLN A 29 5.69 12.43 5.32
N LYS A 30 4.56 13.08 5.62
CA LYS A 30 3.49 13.37 4.67
C LYS A 30 4.03 14.18 3.49
N ASN A 31 4.77 15.26 3.74
CA ASN A 31 5.29 16.12 2.67
C ASN A 31 6.26 15.36 1.75
N VAL A 32 7.20 14.59 2.32
CA VAL A 32 8.11 13.74 1.54
C VAL A 32 7.35 12.76 0.66
N ILE A 33 6.32 12.09 1.20
CA ILE A 33 5.52 11.13 0.42
C ILE A 33 4.72 11.83 -0.69
N LEU A 34 4.16 13.02 -0.43
CA LEU A 34 3.42 13.77 -1.44
C LEU A 34 4.33 14.25 -2.58
N GLU A 35 5.53 14.74 -2.29
CA GLU A 35 6.53 15.12 -3.29
C GLU A 35 6.98 13.93 -4.16
N GLU A 36 7.15 12.75 -3.56
CA GLU A 36 7.46 11.52 -4.31
C GLU A 36 6.29 11.10 -5.20
N LEU A 37 5.06 11.21 -4.68
CA LEU A 37 3.86 10.92 -5.45
C LEU A 37 3.72 11.85 -6.66
N GLU A 38 4.10 13.12 -6.59
CA GLU A 38 4.08 14.03 -7.75
C GLU A 38 4.89 13.46 -8.93
N LYS A 39 6.08 12.92 -8.66
CA LYS A 39 6.98 12.30 -9.64
C LYS A 39 6.53 10.91 -10.12
N CYS A 40 5.54 10.31 -9.47
CA CYS A 40 5.10 8.95 -9.76
C CYS A 40 4.30 8.87 -11.07
N GLU A 41 4.74 8.04 -12.02
CA GLU A 41 4.07 7.81 -13.31
C GLU A 41 3.05 6.67 -13.28
N SER A 42 2.95 5.93 -12.18
CA SER A 42 2.00 4.81 -12.07
C SER A 42 0.55 5.29 -11.96
N ASN A 43 -0.33 4.70 -12.77
CA ASN A 43 -1.76 5.00 -12.75
C ASN A 43 -2.48 4.39 -11.54
N HIS A 44 -2.03 3.21 -11.09
CA HIS A 44 -2.63 2.49 -9.98
C HIS A 44 -1.64 2.31 -8.85
N LEU A 45 -2.03 2.80 -7.69
CA LEU A 45 -1.23 2.81 -6.48
C LEU A 45 -2.00 2.13 -5.34
N ILE A 46 -1.26 1.46 -4.45
CA ILE A 46 -1.81 0.73 -3.32
C ILE A 46 -1.04 1.11 -2.06
N ILE A 47 -1.75 1.48 -1.00
CA ILE A 47 -1.14 1.71 0.32
C ILE A 47 -0.98 0.36 1.04
N LEU A 48 0.21 0.10 1.56
CA LEU A 48 0.46 -1.00 2.50
C LEU A 48 0.22 -0.51 3.93
N PHE A 49 -0.67 -1.19 4.64
CA PHE A 49 -0.86 -1.05 6.08
C PHE A 49 -0.15 -2.16 6.86
N ARG A 50 0.24 -1.85 8.09
CA ARG A 50 0.81 -2.84 9.03
C ARG A 50 -0.22 -3.92 9.39
N ASP A 51 -1.44 -3.47 9.67
CA ASP A 51 -2.55 -4.25 10.21
C ASP A 51 -3.89 -3.49 9.99
N GLY A 52 -4.97 -4.01 10.59
CA GLY A 52 -6.32 -3.45 10.48
C GLY A 52 -6.51 -2.06 11.11
N GLY A 53 -5.56 -1.56 11.89
CA GLY A 53 -5.53 -0.19 12.41
C GLY A 53 -5.12 0.86 11.36
N CYS A 54 -4.94 0.45 10.10
CA CYS A 54 -4.57 1.33 8.98
C CYS A 54 -3.26 2.11 9.22
N GLN A 55 -2.32 1.53 9.97
CA GLN A 55 -1.00 2.13 10.18
C GLN A 55 -0.19 2.08 8.88
N PHE A 56 0.06 3.25 8.27
CA PHE A 56 0.81 3.39 7.02
C PHE A 56 2.21 2.76 7.10
N ARG A 57 2.62 2.08 6.03
CA ARG A 57 3.96 1.50 5.88
C ARG A 57 4.65 1.85 4.58
N ALA A 58 3.95 1.75 3.45
CA ALA A 58 4.53 1.96 2.13
C ALA A 58 3.46 2.26 1.08
N ILE A 59 3.90 2.74 -0.08
CA ILE A 59 3.10 2.84 -1.31
C ILE A 59 3.69 1.88 -2.34
N TYR A 60 2.83 1.17 -3.05
CA TYR A 60 3.16 0.24 -4.11
C TYR A 60 2.51 0.70 -5.42
N SER A 61 3.22 0.50 -6.53
CA SER A 61 2.65 0.56 -7.87
C SER A 61 2.01 -0.78 -8.21
N TYR A 62 0.83 -0.74 -8.82
CA TYR A 62 0.11 -1.90 -9.32
C TYR A 62 -0.03 -1.82 -10.83
N SER A 63 0.40 -2.88 -11.53
CA SER A 63 0.17 -3.05 -12.97
C SER A 63 -1.02 -3.99 -13.19
N PRO A 64 -2.19 -3.51 -13.64
CA PRO A 64 -3.35 -4.38 -13.86
C PRO A 64 -3.12 -5.44 -14.94
N ASP A 65 -2.25 -5.17 -15.91
CA ASP A 65 -1.96 -6.06 -17.03
C ASP A 65 -1.07 -7.23 -16.62
N THR A 66 -0.10 -7.00 -15.73
CA THR A 66 0.85 -8.01 -15.25
C THR A 66 0.55 -8.54 -13.85
N GLU A 67 -0.43 -7.95 -13.17
CA GLU A 67 -0.76 -8.16 -11.75
C GLU A 67 0.43 -7.92 -10.79
N GLU A 68 1.46 -7.20 -11.24
CA GLU A 68 2.64 -6.92 -10.43
C GLU A 68 2.37 -5.83 -9.40
N ILE A 69 2.81 -6.07 -8.16
CA ILE A 69 2.74 -5.12 -7.05
C ILE A 69 4.17 -4.84 -6.59
N ILE A 70 4.71 -3.69 -6.96
CA ILE A 70 6.12 -3.30 -6.77
C ILE A 70 6.19 -2.11 -5.83
N LYS A 71 7.08 -2.16 -4.84
CA LYS A 71 7.24 -1.08 -3.86
C LYS A 71 7.72 0.19 -4.56
N PHE A 72 6.97 1.27 -4.39
CA PHE A 72 7.34 2.60 -4.85
C PHE A 72 8.14 3.33 -3.78
N THR A 73 7.60 3.45 -2.55
CA THR A 73 8.30 4.09 -1.42
C THR A 73 7.87 3.52 -0.07
N GLY A 74 8.67 3.73 0.97
CA GLY A 74 8.39 3.31 2.34
C GLY A 74 8.96 1.95 2.76
N THR A 75 8.40 1.39 3.83
CA THR A 75 8.89 0.18 4.51
C THR A 75 8.04 -1.03 4.17
N GLY A 76 8.67 -2.06 3.60
CA GLY A 76 8.01 -3.30 3.18
C GLY A 76 8.87 -4.11 2.20
N PRO A 77 8.43 -5.31 1.81
CA PRO A 77 9.09 -6.14 0.81
C PRO A 77 9.16 -5.43 -0.55
N ARG A 78 10.13 -5.81 -1.40
CA ARG A 78 10.27 -5.21 -2.74
C ARG A 78 9.05 -5.45 -3.62
N THR A 79 8.48 -6.65 -3.54
CA THR A 79 7.26 -7.05 -4.25
C THR A 79 6.28 -7.71 -3.29
N ILE A 80 4.99 -7.66 -3.62
CA ILE A 80 3.94 -8.36 -2.87
C ILE A 80 3.30 -9.39 -3.80
N SER A 81 3.39 -10.67 -3.43
CA SER A 81 2.67 -11.73 -4.12
C SER A 81 1.26 -11.91 -3.55
N ARG A 82 0.34 -12.49 -4.33
CA ARG A 82 -1.03 -12.79 -3.88
C ARG A 82 -1.09 -13.58 -2.58
N LYS A 83 -0.15 -14.51 -2.35
CA LYS A 83 -0.09 -15.34 -1.12
C LYS A 83 0.33 -14.56 0.13
N MET A 84 0.84 -13.35 -0.03
CA MET A 84 1.24 -12.51 1.09
C MET A 84 0.07 -11.67 1.62
N ILE A 85 -0.96 -11.45 0.80
CA ILE A 85 -2.06 -10.52 1.08
C ILE A 85 -3.01 -11.13 2.11
N ASP A 86 -3.36 -10.33 3.11
CA ASP A 86 -4.31 -10.70 4.17
C ASP A 86 -5.68 -10.04 3.95
N LYS A 87 -5.73 -8.72 3.85
CA LYS A 87 -6.97 -7.95 3.61
C LYS A 87 -6.78 -6.93 2.52
N LEU A 88 -7.87 -6.65 1.81
CA LEU A 88 -7.97 -5.62 0.79
C LEU A 88 -8.93 -4.53 1.28
N TYR A 89 -8.63 -3.28 0.91
CA TYR A 89 -9.37 -2.12 1.35
C TYR A 89 -9.66 -1.18 0.18
N LYS A 90 -10.79 -0.47 0.31
CA LYS A 90 -11.17 0.66 -0.53
C LYS A 90 -11.30 1.91 0.33
N TYR A 91 -10.82 3.04 -0.18
CA TYR A 91 -10.92 4.33 0.47
C TYR A 91 -12.22 5.05 0.08
N SER A 92 -12.90 5.62 1.07
CA SER A 92 -14.00 6.55 0.87
C SER A 92 -13.51 7.97 1.16
N SER A 93 -13.42 8.81 0.13
CA SER A 93 -13.03 10.22 0.29
C SER A 93 -14.00 10.99 1.18
N ASP A 94 -15.31 10.73 1.04
CA ASP A 94 -16.35 11.41 1.82
C ASP A 94 -16.24 11.07 3.32
N ARG A 95 -16.05 9.79 3.64
CA ARG A 95 -15.91 9.32 5.03
C ARG A 95 -14.49 9.44 5.58
N LYS A 96 -13.51 9.73 4.71
CA LYS A 96 -12.07 9.71 5.01
C LYS A 96 -11.63 8.43 5.71
N GLN A 97 -12.15 7.29 5.24
CA GLN A 97 -12.00 6.00 5.90
C GLN A 97 -11.76 4.88 4.90
N PHE A 98 -10.97 3.89 5.32
CA PHE A 98 -10.79 2.62 4.62
C PHE A 98 -11.80 1.59 5.08
N THR A 99 -12.40 0.88 4.12
CA THR A 99 -13.31 -0.23 4.39
C THR A 99 -12.74 -1.50 3.77
N VAL A 100 -12.81 -2.61 4.52
CA VAL A 100 -12.41 -3.92 4.00
C VAL A 100 -13.39 -4.32 2.90
N ILE A 101 -12.87 -4.81 1.77
CA ILE A 101 -13.68 -5.36 0.69
C ILE A 101 -13.65 -6.89 0.71
N PRO A 102 -14.75 -7.59 0.38
CA PRO A 102 -14.83 -9.05 0.38
C PRO A 102 -14.18 -9.66 -0.88
N ALA A 103 -12.98 -9.20 -1.26
CA ALA A 103 -12.23 -9.67 -2.42
C ALA A 103 -10.92 -10.35 -2.00
N LYS A 104 -10.49 -11.34 -2.79
CA LYS A 104 -9.23 -12.09 -2.59
C LYS A 104 -8.18 -11.84 -3.68
N THR A 105 -8.51 -10.99 -4.65
CA THR A 105 -7.66 -10.65 -5.78
C THR A 105 -7.60 -9.13 -5.89
N VAL A 106 -6.40 -8.61 -6.15
CA VAL A 106 -6.18 -7.17 -6.34
C VAL A 106 -6.79 -6.76 -7.68
N SER A 107 -7.40 -5.59 -7.71
CA SER A 107 -7.91 -4.96 -8.93
C SER A 107 -7.74 -3.46 -8.83
N VAL A 108 -8.06 -2.74 -9.91
CA VAL A 108 -8.01 -1.26 -9.96
C VAL A 108 -8.94 -0.56 -8.96
N SER A 109 -9.83 -1.31 -8.30
CA SER A 109 -10.72 -0.80 -7.24
C SER A 109 -10.12 -0.85 -5.82
N VAL A 110 -8.95 -1.48 -5.67
CA VAL A 110 -8.23 -1.62 -4.40
C VAL A 110 -7.34 -0.39 -4.19
N ASP A 111 -7.48 0.25 -3.03
CA ASP A 111 -6.66 1.41 -2.66
C ASP A 111 -5.61 1.08 -1.60
N ALA A 112 -5.84 0.04 -0.80
CA ALA A 112 -4.90 -0.40 0.21
C ALA A 112 -5.00 -1.90 0.51
N LEU A 113 -3.96 -2.45 1.14
CA LEU A 113 -3.92 -3.83 1.59
C LEU A 113 -3.10 -4.00 2.87
N THR A 114 -3.28 -5.14 3.52
CA THR A 114 -2.35 -5.67 4.53
C THR A 114 -1.70 -6.95 3.99
N ILE A 115 -0.52 -7.27 4.52
CA ILE A 115 0.12 -8.58 4.33
C ILE A 115 0.08 -9.39 5.63
N HIS A 116 0.19 -10.71 5.53
CA HIS A 116 0.16 -11.59 6.69
C HIS A 116 1.20 -11.22 7.76
N ASN A 117 0.78 -11.25 9.03
CA ASN A 117 1.59 -10.77 10.16
C ASN A 117 2.96 -11.45 10.30
N HIS A 118 3.08 -12.73 9.93
CA HIS A 118 4.35 -13.46 10.02
C HIS A 118 5.44 -12.90 9.09
N LEU A 119 5.07 -12.17 8.04
CA LEU A 119 6.03 -11.56 7.09
C LEU A 119 6.74 -10.33 7.66
N TRP A 120 6.25 -9.80 8.77
CA TRP A 120 6.88 -8.68 9.48
C TRP A 120 7.86 -9.14 10.55
N GLN A 121 7.87 -10.42 10.89
CA GLN A 121 8.87 -10.99 11.80
C GLN A 121 10.17 -11.18 11.02
N VAL A 122 11.18 -10.37 11.34
CA VAL A 122 12.54 -10.59 10.84
C VAL A 122 12.98 -11.97 11.32
N LYS A 123 13.07 -12.96 10.41
CA LYS A 123 13.79 -14.19 10.72
C LYS A 123 15.25 -13.78 10.90
N ARG A 124 15.69 -13.63 12.15
CA ARG A 124 17.12 -13.62 12.47
C ARG A 124 17.69 -14.93 11.89
N PRO A 125 18.77 -14.89 11.09
CA PRO A 125 19.44 -16.12 10.70
C PRO A 125 19.76 -16.87 11.99
N GLY A 126 19.15 -18.03 12.19
CA GLY A 126 19.45 -18.87 13.34
C GLY A 126 20.94 -19.15 13.30
N SER A 127 21.66 -18.80 14.37
CA SER A 127 23.03 -19.26 14.56
C SER A 127 23.02 -20.78 14.42
N ALA A 128 23.52 -21.29 13.30
CA ALA A 128 23.75 -22.71 13.13
C ALA A 128 24.71 -23.12 14.27
N ARG A 129 24.17 -23.78 15.30
CA ARG A 129 25.00 -24.49 16.27
C ARG A 129 25.71 -25.59 15.48
N ARG A 130 26.99 -25.38 15.20
CA ARG A 130 27.91 -26.43 14.78
C ARG A 130 27.87 -27.52 15.86
N LYS A 131 27.46 -28.73 15.47
CA LYS A 131 27.79 -29.95 16.21
C LYS A 131 29.16 -30.42 15.73
#